data_AF-A0A518HVK7-F1
#
_entry.id   AF-A0A518HVK7-F1
#
_cell.length_a   1.000
_cell.length_b   1.000
_cell.length_c   1.000
_cell.angle_alpha   90.00
_cell.angle_beta   90.00
_cell.angle_gamma   90.00
#
_symmetry.space_group_name_H-M   'P 1'
#
loop_
_entity.id
_entity.type
_entity.pdbx_description
1 polymer ?
#
loop_
_entity_poly.entity_id
_entity_poly.type
_entity_poly.pdbx_seq_one_letter_code
_entity_poly.pdbx_strand_id
1 'polypeptide(L)'
;MAYQNKLYLIGGRRVNPVDVYDPATNTWTAKSKTPLELHHFQAVVVGDAIYLMGAMTGPYPHETPLEKIVVYYPDEDRFDFVHSIPESRRRGGAGAVYHDGMIYLVGGITNGHIDGFQPWLDRYDPVTGDWDVLADAPHARDHFQAVVSANRLYSIAGRTTSKATNEVFSRVVPPVDVYDFGSARWLPESESPILPTPRAGNMATVWRNEVIVGGGETTQKTAHNDVEAFDTVSGTWRSWPKLNRGRHGSGFAIMGEYVYTASGSGNRGGSPELTTIERLKLPVVKYQQ
;
A
#
# COMPACT_ATOMS: atom_id res chain seq x y z
N MET A 1 -7.60 -3.14 -4.73
CA MET A 1 -8.40 -2.36 -3.75
C MET A 1 -9.87 -2.66 -3.92
N ALA A 2 -10.74 -2.31 -2.96
CA ALA A 2 -12.20 -2.44 -3.09
C ALA A 2 -12.85 -1.08 -3.41
N TYR A 3 -13.84 -1.09 -4.30
CA TYR A 3 -14.74 0.04 -4.57
C TYR A 3 -16.10 -0.51 -4.99
N GLN A 4 -17.19 0.01 -4.40
CA GLN A 4 -18.58 -0.44 -4.67
C GLN A 4 -18.75 -1.98 -4.75
N ASN A 5 -18.28 -2.72 -3.75
CA ASN A 5 -18.33 -4.19 -3.67
C ASN A 5 -17.62 -4.97 -4.80
N LYS A 6 -16.72 -4.31 -5.54
CA LYS A 6 -15.86 -4.94 -6.54
C LYS A 6 -14.38 -4.73 -6.21
N LEU A 7 -13.52 -5.62 -6.69
CA LEU A 7 -12.07 -5.42 -6.61
C LEU A 7 -11.56 -4.78 -7.89
N TYR A 8 -10.67 -3.82 -7.72
CA TYR A 8 -9.97 -3.17 -8.81
C TYR A 8 -8.48 -3.51 -8.70
N LEU A 9 -7.93 -4.03 -9.80
CA LEU A 9 -6.50 -4.13 -10.07
C LEU A 9 -6.15 -3.04 -11.09
N ILE A 10 -5.26 -2.14 -10.69
CA ILE A 10 -4.88 -0.98 -11.48
C ILE A 10 -3.35 -0.91 -11.50
N GLY A 11 -2.77 -0.68 -12.67
CA GLY A 11 -1.33 -0.52 -12.84
C GLY A 11 -0.55 -1.84 -12.81
N GLY A 12 0.60 -1.81 -12.16
CA GLY A 12 1.65 -2.81 -12.33
C GLY A 12 2.64 -2.38 -13.42
N ARG A 13 3.70 -3.18 -13.63
CA ARG A 13 4.62 -2.92 -14.74
C ARG A 13 3.88 -3.03 -16.07
N ARG A 14 4.25 -2.17 -17.03
CA ARG A 14 3.59 -1.93 -18.34
C ARG A 14 2.27 -1.15 -18.25
N VAL A 15 1.75 -0.78 -19.41
CA VAL A 15 0.39 -0.22 -19.56
C VAL A 15 -0.61 -1.37 -19.57
N ASN A 16 -1.34 -1.53 -18.46
CA ASN A 16 -2.30 -2.61 -18.24
C ASN A 16 -3.74 -2.07 -18.22
N PRO A 17 -4.75 -2.88 -18.60
CA PRO A 17 -6.14 -2.55 -18.30
C PRO A 17 -6.36 -2.44 -16.78
N VAL A 18 -7.39 -1.70 -16.39
CA VAL A 18 -8.00 -1.88 -15.08
C VAL A 18 -8.80 -3.17 -15.11
N ASP A 19 -8.43 -4.15 -14.29
CA ASP A 19 -9.17 -5.40 -14.17
C ASP A 19 -10.12 -5.31 -12.96
N VAL A 20 -11.41 -5.51 -13.21
CA VAL A 20 -12.46 -5.42 -12.20
C VAL A 20 -13.04 -6.79 -11.91
N TYR A 21 -12.90 -7.27 -10.67
CA TYR A 21 -13.51 -8.52 -10.22
C TYR A 21 -14.85 -8.25 -9.54
N ASP A 22 -15.88 -8.92 -10.04
CA ASP A 22 -17.19 -8.95 -9.42
C ASP A 22 -17.38 -10.26 -8.64
N PRO A 23 -17.44 -10.22 -7.29
CA PRO A 23 -17.61 -11.41 -6.48
C PRO A 23 -19.00 -12.04 -6.60
N ALA A 24 -20.02 -11.32 -7.07
CA ALA A 24 -21.37 -11.85 -7.25
C ALA A 24 -21.48 -12.76 -8.47
N THR A 25 -20.77 -12.44 -9.54
CA THR A 25 -20.72 -13.25 -10.77
C THR A 25 -19.47 -14.11 -10.87
N ASN A 26 -18.48 -13.88 -9.99
CA ASN A 26 -17.17 -14.52 -10.03
C ASN A 26 -16.44 -14.32 -11.37
N THR A 27 -16.49 -13.10 -11.91
CA THR A 27 -15.89 -12.76 -13.21
C THR A 27 -14.99 -11.55 -13.12
N TRP A 28 -13.93 -11.54 -13.92
CA TRP A 28 -13.11 -10.36 -14.20
C TRP A 28 -13.61 -9.67 -15.47
N THR A 29 -13.60 -8.34 -15.46
CA THR A 29 -13.89 -7.50 -16.62
C THR A 29 -12.76 -6.50 -16.79
N ALA A 30 -12.13 -6.49 -17.97
CA ALA A 30 -11.15 -5.48 -18.34
C ALA A 30 -11.85 -4.16 -18.69
N LYS A 31 -11.28 -3.07 -18.19
CA LYS A 31 -11.69 -1.68 -18.38
C LYS A 31 -10.58 -0.89 -19.10
N SER A 32 -10.66 0.43 -19.12
CA SER A 32 -9.65 1.29 -19.74
C SER A 32 -8.23 0.96 -19.27
N LYS A 33 -7.27 1.13 -20.17
CA LYS A 33 -5.84 0.99 -19.85
C LYS A 33 -5.35 2.23 -19.12
N THR A 34 -4.36 2.03 -18.23
CA THR A 34 -3.67 3.15 -17.61
C THR A 34 -3.06 4.07 -18.68
N PRO A 35 -3.05 5.40 -18.48
CA PRO A 35 -2.53 6.34 -19.49
C PRO A 35 -1.01 6.24 -19.68
N LEU A 36 -0.33 5.63 -18.73
CA LEU A 36 1.10 5.33 -18.72
C LEU A 36 1.37 4.08 -17.87
N GLU A 37 2.61 3.59 -17.88
CA GLU A 37 3.05 2.60 -16.90
C GLU A 37 2.98 3.20 -15.49
N LEU A 38 2.26 2.51 -14.60
CA LEU A 38 2.00 2.96 -13.23
C LEU A 38 2.27 1.81 -12.27
N HIS A 39 3.31 1.92 -11.46
CA HIS A 39 3.68 0.90 -10.48
C HIS A 39 4.25 1.50 -9.20
N HIS A 40 4.40 0.66 -8.16
CA HIS A 40 4.93 1.06 -6.85
C HIS A 40 4.13 2.20 -6.22
N PHE A 41 2.83 2.02 -6.04
CA PHE A 41 1.95 2.95 -5.33
C PHE A 41 0.96 2.20 -4.45
N GLN A 42 0.36 2.91 -3.52
CA GLN A 42 -0.86 2.50 -2.83
C GLN A 42 -2.01 3.38 -3.31
N ALA A 43 -3.03 2.78 -3.92
CA ALA A 43 -4.18 3.53 -4.40
C ALA A 43 -5.14 3.88 -3.26
N VAL A 44 -5.76 5.05 -3.35
CA VAL A 44 -6.63 5.61 -2.31
C VAL A 44 -8.00 5.91 -2.92
N VAL A 45 -9.08 5.45 -2.27
CA VAL A 45 -10.45 5.78 -2.67
C VAL A 45 -10.87 7.08 -1.99
N VAL A 46 -11.36 8.04 -2.77
CA VAL A 46 -11.93 9.30 -2.29
C VAL A 46 -13.25 9.53 -3.02
N GLY A 47 -14.36 9.41 -2.31
CA GLY A 47 -15.69 9.49 -2.92
C GLY A 47 -15.88 8.42 -4.00
N ASP A 48 -16.13 8.87 -5.24
CA ASP A 48 -16.32 8.07 -6.45
C ASP A 48 -15.04 7.89 -7.28
N ALA A 49 -13.89 8.34 -6.75
CA ALA A 49 -12.63 8.37 -7.48
C ALA A 49 -11.53 7.53 -6.80
N ILE A 50 -10.59 7.05 -7.62
CA ILE A 50 -9.42 6.29 -7.18
C ILE A 50 -8.15 7.07 -7.53
N TYR A 51 -7.45 7.52 -6.49
CA TYR A 51 -6.22 8.30 -6.59
C TYR A 51 -5.00 7.39 -6.65
N LEU A 52 -4.17 7.60 -7.68
CA LEU A 52 -2.89 6.92 -7.92
C LEU A 52 -1.78 7.96 -7.76
N MET A 53 -1.31 8.12 -6.52
CA MET A 53 -0.24 9.05 -6.16
C MET A 53 0.96 8.30 -5.60
N GLY A 54 2.12 8.94 -5.61
CA GLY A 54 3.35 8.31 -5.14
C GLY A 54 3.75 7.08 -5.98
N ALA A 55 3.36 7.07 -7.26
CA ALA A 55 3.70 6.02 -8.22
C ALA A 55 4.99 6.34 -8.97
N MET A 56 5.54 5.34 -9.63
CA MET A 56 6.64 5.48 -10.58
C MET A 56 6.26 4.90 -11.95
N THR A 57 7.07 5.26 -12.95
CA THR A 57 7.06 4.71 -14.31
C THR A 57 8.50 4.33 -14.73
N GLY A 58 8.65 3.57 -15.81
CA GLY A 58 9.94 3.29 -16.41
C GLY A 58 10.66 2.04 -15.89
N PRO A 59 11.85 1.74 -16.44
CA PRO A 59 12.49 0.46 -16.24
C PRO A 59 13.26 0.37 -14.91
N TYR A 60 13.32 -0.86 -14.37
CA TYR A 60 14.23 -1.18 -13.26
C TYR A 60 15.69 -1.00 -13.68
N PRO A 61 16.59 -0.51 -12.80
CA PRO A 61 16.33 0.00 -11.44
C PRO A 61 16.10 1.51 -11.35
N HIS A 62 15.96 2.21 -12.49
CA HIS A 62 15.90 3.67 -12.59
C HIS A 62 14.47 4.17 -12.83
N GLU A 63 13.51 3.64 -12.06
CA GLU A 63 12.13 4.09 -12.15
C GLU A 63 12.02 5.58 -11.77
N THR A 64 11.18 6.31 -12.50
CA THR A 64 10.98 7.75 -12.32
C THR A 64 9.66 8.01 -11.59
N PRO A 65 9.66 8.74 -10.46
CA PRO A 65 8.45 9.19 -9.81
C PRO A 65 7.56 10.06 -10.71
N LEU A 66 6.24 9.97 -10.52
CA LEU A 66 5.31 10.79 -11.31
C LEU A 66 5.40 12.29 -10.96
N GLU A 67 5.07 13.11 -11.97
CA GLU A 67 4.97 14.56 -11.82
C GLU A 67 3.57 15.04 -11.46
N LYS A 68 2.54 14.25 -11.78
CA LYS A 68 1.13 14.56 -11.57
C LYS A 68 0.41 13.39 -10.93
N ILE A 69 -0.62 13.70 -10.16
CA ILE A 69 -1.54 12.70 -9.62
C ILE A 69 -2.41 12.18 -10.75
N VAL A 70 -2.53 10.86 -10.87
CA VAL A 70 -3.46 10.20 -11.79
C VAL A 70 -4.68 9.77 -11.00
N VAL A 71 -5.88 10.11 -11.48
CA VAL A 71 -7.16 9.72 -10.88
C VAL A 71 -7.93 8.86 -11.86
N TYR A 72 -8.48 7.75 -11.39
CA TYR A 72 -9.38 6.90 -12.15
C TYR A 72 -10.81 7.04 -11.60
N TYR A 73 -11.76 7.33 -12.47
CA TYR A 73 -13.18 7.41 -12.16
C TYR A 73 -13.86 6.12 -12.65
N PRO A 74 -14.16 5.16 -11.76
CA PRO A 74 -14.62 3.83 -12.17
C PRO A 74 -15.97 3.82 -12.90
N ASP A 75 -16.86 4.75 -12.54
CA ASP A 75 -18.21 4.84 -13.11
C ASP A 75 -18.18 5.39 -14.55
N GLU A 76 -17.17 6.18 -14.87
CA GLU A 76 -16.92 6.73 -16.22
C GLU A 76 -15.90 5.93 -17.02
N ASP A 77 -15.21 4.97 -16.40
CA ASP A 77 -14.09 4.22 -16.98
C ASP A 77 -13.02 5.15 -17.60
N ARG A 78 -12.62 6.17 -16.85
CA ARG A 78 -11.77 7.28 -17.34
C ARG A 78 -10.64 7.61 -16.38
N PHE A 79 -9.49 7.97 -16.95
CA PHE A 79 -8.32 8.48 -16.22
C PHE A 79 -8.10 9.96 -16.49
N ASP A 80 -7.76 10.70 -15.44
CA ASP A 80 -7.35 12.10 -15.49
C ASP A 80 -5.99 12.32 -14.83
N PHE A 81 -5.28 13.32 -15.33
CA PHE A 81 -4.18 13.95 -14.60
C PHE A 81 -4.72 15.22 -13.92
N VAL A 82 -4.73 15.26 -12.60
CA VAL A 82 -5.35 16.35 -11.84
C VAL A 82 -4.33 17.42 -11.44
N HIS A 83 -3.73 17.30 -10.27
CA HIS A 83 -2.79 18.28 -9.73
C HIS A 83 -1.34 17.81 -9.88
N SER A 84 -0.42 18.78 -9.92
CA SER A 84 1.02 18.51 -9.91
C SER A 84 1.49 18.12 -8.53
N ILE A 85 2.43 17.18 -8.46
CA ILE A 85 3.16 16.85 -7.23
C ILE A 85 4.36 17.83 -7.14
N PRO A 86 4.55 18.52 -6.00
CA PRO A 86 5.69 19.41 -5.81
C PRO A 86 7.00 18.70 -6.16
N GLU A 87 7.86 19.33 -6.95
CA GLU A 87 9.08 18.71 -7.49
C GLU A 87 9.96 18.10 -6.40
N SER A 88 10.11 18.82 -5.27
CA SER A 88 10.86 18.39 -4.10
C SER A 88 10.22 17.25 -3.30
N ARG A 89 9.00 16.82 -3.64
CA ARG A 89 8.23 15.78 -2.93
C ARG A 89 7.82 14.60 -3.82
N ARG A 90 8.28 14.54 -5.06
CA ARG A 90 8.02 13.41 -5.99
C ARG A 90 8.74 12.15 -5.51
N ARG A 91 7.99 11.05 -5.37
CA ARG A 91 8.50 9.75 -4.90
C ARG A 91 7.62 8.58 -5.32
N GLY A 92 8.19 7.39 -5.27
CA GLY A 92 7.54 6.10 -5.47
C GLY A 92 7.44 5.26 -4.21
N GLY A 93 6.63 4.21 -4.21
CA GLY A 93 6.65 3.16 -3.17
C GLY A 93 6.26 3.66 -1.78
N ALA A 94 5.55 4.79 -1.71
CA ALA A 94 5.07 5.40 -0.48
C ALA A 94 3.76 4.73 0.00
N GLY A 95 3.50 4.82 1.30
CA GLY A 95 2.18 4.49 1.87
C GLY A 95 1.23 5.67 1.70
N ALA A 96 -0.04 5.40 1.38
CA ALA A 96 -1.05 6.43 1.14
C ALA A 96 -2.38 6.08 1.80
N VAL A 97 -3.02 7.05 2.46
CA VAL A 97 -4.31 6.88 3.14
C VAL A 97 -5.19 8.12 3.00
N TYR A 98 -6.51 7.92 2.95
CA TYR A 98 -7.48 9.02 3.06
C TYR A 98 -8.03 9.12 4.48
N HIS A 99 -8.03 10.32 5.04
CA HIS A 99 -8.52 10.60 6.39
C HIS A 99 -8.97 12.06 6.49
N ASP A 100 -10.16 12.29 7.06
CA ASP A 100 -10.74 13.62 7.31
C ASP A 100 -10.65 14.60 6.12
N GLY A 101 -11.04 14.14 4.93
CA GLY A 101 -11.07 14.98 3.73
C GLY A 101 -9.74 15.07 2.98
N MET A 102 -8.67 14.53 3.55
CA MET A 102 -7.30 14.71 3.06
C MET A 102 -6.66 13.38 2.70
N ILE A 103 -5.75 13.39 1.73
CA ILE A 103 -4.87 12.24 1.47
C ILE A 103 -3.52 12.49 2.12
N TYR A 104 -3.03 11.51 2.88
CA TYR A 104 -1.72 11.53 3.49
C TYR A 104 -0.79 10.58 2.73
N LEU A 105 0.39 11.06 2.37
CA LEU A 105 1.43 10.28 1.68
C LEU A 105 2.67 10.22 2.56
N VAL A 106 3.10 9.01 2.93
CA VAL A 106 4.20 8.78 3.87
C VAL A 106 5.31 7.95 3.26
N GLY A 107 6.55 8.33 3.56
CA GLY A 107 7.76 7.66 3.10
C GLY A 107 7.88 7.66 1.57
N GLY A 108 8.54 6.64 1.02
CA GLY A 108 8.78 6.45 -0.41
C GLY A 108 10.24 6.63 -0.80
N ILE A 109 10.52 6.47 -2.09
CA ILE A 109 11.86 6.52 -2.68
C ILE A 109 11.89 7.43 -3.91
N THR A 110 12.96 8.22 -4.05
CA THR A 110 13.04 9.25 -5.10
C THR A 110 13.84 8.82 -6.33
N ASN A 111 14.72 7.82 -6.22
CA ASN A 111 15.64 7.40 -7.29
C ASN A 111 15.45 5.91 -7.63
N GLY A 112 14.23 5.53 -8.01
CA GLY A 112 13.89 4.16 -8.39
C GLY A 112 14.25 3.13 -7.32
N HIS A 113 14.81 2.00 -7.73
CA HIS A 113 15.39 1.01 -6.82
C HIS A 113 16.87 1.29 -6.46
N ILE A 114 17.42 2.46 -6.82
CA ILE A 114 18.84 2.78 -6.57
C ILE A 114 19.07 3.15 -5.11
N ASP A 115 18.43 4.23 -4.64
CA ASP A 115 18.53 4.83 -3.31
C ASP A 115 17.51 5.99 -3.16
N GLY A 116 17.67 6.85 -2.14
CA GLY A 116 16.83 8.03 -1.96
C GLY A 116 15.51 7.76 -1.25
N PHE A 117 15.48 6.78 -0.35
CA PHE A 117 14.35 6.54 0.55
C PHE A 117 14.18 7.74 1.50
N GLN A 118 12.93 8.14 1.74
CA GLN A 118 12.59 9.34 2.49
C GLN A 118 11.65 9.01 3.67
N PRO A 119 11.69 9.79 4.77
CA PRO A 119 10.73 9.70 5.88
C PRO A 119 9.54 10.65 5.71
N TRP A 120 9.41 11.32 4.57
CA TRP A 120 8.46 12.43 4.38
C TRP A 120 7.02 12.08 4.69
N LEU A 121 6.34 12.97 5.40
CA LEU A 121 4.88 12.99 5.50
C LEU A 121 4.35 14.24 4.79
N ASP A 122 3.43 14.03 3.86
CA ASP A 122 2.69 15.11 3.22
C ASP A 122 1.20 14.90 3.38
N ARG A 123 0.48 16.02 3.47
CA ARG A 123 -0.97 16.08 3.37
C ARG A 123 -1.34 16.77 2.07
N TYR A 124 -2.27 16.18 1.34
CA TYR A 124 -2.78 16.69 0.07
C TYR A 124 -4.31 16.86 0.15
N ASP A 125 -4.78 18.03 -0.25
CA ASP A 125 -6.21 18.31 -0.37
C ASP A 125 -6.68 17.95 -1.80
N PRO A 126 -7.53 16.92 -1.97
CA PRO A 126 -8.02 16.52 -3.28
C PRO A 126 -8.95 17.55 -3.94
N VAL A 127 -9.53 18.49 -3.18
CA VAL A 127 -10.44 19.53 -3.68
C VAL A 127 -9.67 20.71 -4.24
N THR A 128 -8.69 21.22 -3.50
CA THR A 128 -7.93 22.44 -3.86
C THR A 128 -6.65 22.13 -4.64
N GLY A 129 -6.08 20.94 -4.45
CA GLY A 129 -4.78 20.57 -4.98
C GLY A 129 -3.60 21.03 -4.13
N ASP A 130 -3.86 21.64 -2.98
CA ASP A 130 -2.84 22.14 -2.07
C ASP A 130 -2.11 21.00 -1.35
N TRP A 131 -0.83 21.24 -1.07
CA TRP A 131 0.06 20.32 -0.38
C TRP A 131 0.66 20.97 0.86
N ASP A 132 0.63 20.25 1.98
CA ASP A 132 1.32 20.62 3.20
C ASP A 132 2.42 19.61 3.53
N VAL A 133 3.61 20.13 3.79
CA VAL A 133 4.73 19.35 4.35
C VAL A 133 4.53 19.23 5.85
N LEU A 134 4.38 18.00 6.35
CA LEU A 134 4.24 17.70 7.77
C LEU A 134 5.55 17.18 8.37
N ALA A 135 5.54 16.91 9.68
CA ALA A 135 6.67 16.32 10.37
C ALA A 135 7.00 14.93 9.80
N ASP A 136 8.25 14.72 9.45
CA ASP A 136 8.77 13.47 8.93
C ASP A 136 8.57 12.30 9.92
N ALA A 137 8.37 11.10 9.38
CA ALA A 137 8.28 9.87 10.14
C ALA A 137 9.60 9.53 10.85
N PRO A 138 9.56 8.81 11.98
CA PRO A 138 10.77 8.37 12.68
C PRO A 138 11.72 7.54 11.80
N HIS A 139 11.18 6.75 10.87
CA HIS A 139 11.96 5.92 9.96
C HIS A 139 11.62 6.20 8.50
N ALA A 140 12.67 6.43 7.70
CA ALA A 140 12.53 6.44 6.25
C ALA A 140 12.30 5.02 5.72
N ARG A 141 11.33 4.87 4.82
CA ARG A 141 10.95 3.56 4.26
C ARG A 141 10.25 3.70 2.92
N ASP A 142 10.40 2.69 2.09
CA ASP A 142 9.73 2.50 0.79
C ASP A 142 9.18 1.08 0.66
N HIS A 143 8.38 0.84 -0.38
CA HIS A 143 7.72 -0.44 -0.67
C HIS A 143 6.92 -0.97 0.53
N PHE A 144 5.98 -0.17 1.01
CA PHE A 144 5.11 -0.54 2.12
C PHE A 144 3.69 -0.05 1.88
N GLN A 145 2.77 -0.40 2.79
CA GLN A 145 1.42 0.17 2.81
C GLN A 145 1.16 0.82 4.15
N ALA A 146 0.46 1.96 4.11
CA ALA A 146 -0.08 2.62 5.29
C ALA A 146 -1.58 2.32 5.42
N VAL A 147 -2.09 2.32 6.65
CA VAL A 147 -3.52 2.16 6.92
C VAL A 147 -3.97 3.07 8.06
N VAL A 148 -5.27 3.36 8.13
CA VAL A 148 -5.85 4.16 9.22
C VAL A 148 -6.72 3.29 10.11
N SER A 149 -6.48 3.33 11.41
CA SER A 149 -7.31 2.70 12.45
C SER A 149 -7.40 3.63 13.65
N ALA A 150 -8.60 3.80 14.22
CA ALA A 150 -8.83 4.57 15.46
C ALA A 150 -8.11 5.95 15.48
N ASN A 151 -8.28 6.76 14.43
CA ASN A 151 -7.67 8.09 14.30
C ASN A 151 -6.13 8.10 14.32
N ARG A 152 -5.52 7.00 13.85
CA ARG A 152 -4.08 6.87 13.70
C ARG A 152 -3.71 6.26 12.36
N LEU A 153 -2.66 6.78 11.74
CA LEU A 153 -2.02 6.20 10.56
C LEU A 153 -0.91 5.26 11.02
N TYR A 154 -0.88 4.05 10.46
CA TYR A 154 0.15 3.05 10.71
C TYR A 154 0.96 2.80 9.44
N SER A 155 2.25 3.14 9.47
CA SER A 155 3.23 2.85 8.42
C SER A 155 3.91 1.51 8.71
N ILE A 156 3.48 0.45 8.04
CA ILE A 156 3.85 -0.92 8.43
C ILE A 156 4.71 -1.58 7.38
N ALA A 157 5.79 -2.22 7.85
CA ALA A 157 6.76 -2.91 7.03
C ALA A 157 7.51 -1.93 6.10
N GLY A 158 8.04 -2.42 4.99
CA GLY A 158 8.86 -1.66 4.07
C GLY A 158 10.36 -1.88 4.29
N ARG A 159 11.13 -1.14 3.51
CA ARG A 159 12.59 -1.25 3.48
C ARG A 159 13.22 0.09 3.15
N THR A 160 14.53 0.16 3.29
CA THR A 160 15.36 1.23 2.72
C THR A 160 16.08 0.67 1.49
N THR A 161 15.38 0.66 0.35
CA THR A 161 15.86 0.02 -0.89
C THR A 161 17.19 0.64 -1.33
N SER A 162 18.18 -0.21 -1.61
CA SER A 162 19.47 0.23 -2.15
C SER A 162 20.03 -0.78 -3.16
N LYS A 163 19.91 -0.50 -4.46
CA LYS A 163 20.66 -1.23 -5.49
C LYS A 163 22.12 -0.78 -5.54
N ALA A 164 22.41 0.46 -5.16
CA ALA A 164 23.77 1.00 -5.08
C ALA A 164 24.69 0.16 -4.18
N THR A 165 24.16 -0.39 -3.09
CA THR A 165 24.89 -1.29 -2.18
C THR A 165 24.53 -2.77 -2.36
N ASN A 166 23.71 -3.10 -3.37
CA ASN A 166 23.18 -4.45 -3.63
C ASN A 166 22.34 -5.05 -2.47
N GLU A 167 21.65 -4.20 -1.73
CA GLU A 167 20.85 -4.52 -0.53
C GLU A 167 19.34 -4.30 -0.75
N VAL A 168 18.86 -4.58 -1.96
CA VAL A 168 17.46 -4.34 -2.38
C VAL A 168 16.44 -5.03 -1.47
N PHE A 169 16.76 -6.19 -0.89
CA PHE A 169 15.80 -7.00 -0.13
C PHE A 169 16.15 -7.19 1.35
N SER A 170 17.33 -6.77 1.80
CA SER A 170 17.83 -7.05 3.15
C SER A 170 17.49 -5.96 4.17
N ARG A 171 17.36 -4.70 3.73
CA ARG A 171 17.22 -3.53 4.62
C ARG A 171 15.76 -3.25 4.99
N VAL A 172 15.06 -4.27 5.48
CA VAL A 172 13.68 -4.16 5.98
C VAL A 172 13.60 -3.27 7.22
N VAL A 173 12.45 -2.63 7.44
CA VAL A 173 12.20 -1.73 8.57
C VAL A 173 11.13 -2.35 9.49
N PRO A 174 11.53 -3.06 10.57
CA PRO A 174 10.60 -3.71 11.50
C PRO A 174 9.69 -2.77 12.31
N PRO A 175 10.16 -1.61 12.84
CA PRO A 175 9.30 -0.70 13.57
C PRO A 175 8.11 -0.25 12.72
N VAL A 176 6.93 -0.14 13.32
CA VAL A 176 5.76 0.47 12.71
C VAL A 176 5.68 1.92 13.15
N ASP A 177 5.78 2.87 12.22
CA ASP A 177 5.60 4.27 12.60
C ASP A 177 4.11 4.58 12.74
N VAL A 178 3.71 5.18 13.85
CA VAL A 178 2.30 5.51 14.12
C VAL A 178 2.15 7.02 14.23
N TYR A 179 1.35 7.61 13.35
CA TYR A 179 1.00 9.03 13.40
C TYR A 179 -0.39 9.19 14.01
N ASP A 180 -0.48 9.95 15.10
CA ASP A 180 -1.73 10.25 15.78
C ASP A 180 -2.31 11.56 15.24
N PHE A 181 -3.45 11.45 14.54
CA PHE A 181 -4.08 12.62 13.90
C PHE A 181 -4.63 13.62 14.92
N GLY A 182 -5.01 13.17 16.11
CA GLY A 182 -5.55 14.03 17.17
C GLY A 182 -4.50 14.98 17.75
N SER A 183 -3.28 14.49 17.95
CA SER A 183 -2.14 15.28 18.43
C SER A 183 -1.25 15.83 17.31
N ALA A 184 -1.48 15.41 16.06
CA ALA A 184 -0.67 15.71 14.88
C ALA A 184 0.82 15.35 15.05
N ARG A 185 1.10 14.23 15.71
CA ARG A 185 2.46 13.79 16.05
C ARG A 185 2.66 12.31 15.79
N TRP A 186 3.90 11.96 15.44
CA TRP A 186 4.36 10.58 15.50
C TRP A 186 4.48 10.13 16.95
N LEU A 187 4.02 8.92 17.25
CA LEU A 187 4.21 8.30 18.55
C LEU A 187 5.69 7.98 18.77
N PRO A 188 6.17 8.01 20.03
CA PRO A 188 7.51 7.53 20.37
C PRO A 188 7.70 6.07 19.98
N GLU A 189 8.96 5.67 19.73
CA GLU A 189 9.30 4.28 19.41
C GLU A 189 8.87 3.30 20.52
N SER A 190 8.94 3.72 21.79
CA SER A 190 8.52 2.92 22.94
C SER A 190 7.02 2.60 22.98
N GLU A 191 6.20 3.33 22.22
CA GLU A 191 4.74 3.15 22.11
C GLU A 191 4.34 2.52 20.78
N SER A 192 5.30 2.34 19.87
CA SER A 192 5.08 1.86 18.52
C SER A 192 5.30 0.35 18.43
N PRO A 193 4.44 -0.40 17.73
CA PRO A 193 4.62 -1.85 17.63
C PRO A 193 5.79 -2.20 16.71
N ILE A 194 6.39 -3.36 16.95
CA ILE A 194 7.41 -3.95 16.07
C ILE A 194 6.77 -5.08 15.29
N LEU A 195 6.88 -5.04 13.95
CA LEU A 195 6.36 -6.09 13.09
C LEU A 195 7.12 -7.41 13.33
N PRO A 196 6.45 -8.52 13.70
CA PRO A 196 7.16 -9.74 14.10
C PRO A 196 7.92 -10.41 12.94
N THR A 197 7.39 -10.32 11.72
CA THR A 197 8.07 -10.75 10.50
C THR A 197 8.40 -9.55 9.62
N PRO A 198 9.62 -9.00 9.69
CA PRO A 198 10.06 -7.88 8.85
C PRO A 198 9.98 -8.22 7.36
N ARG A 199 9.49 -7.28 6.55
CA ARG A 199 9.18 -7.50 5.12
C ARG A 199 8.99 -6.19 4.37
N ALA A 200 9.01 -6.25 3.04
CA ALA A 200 8.61 -5.13 2.17
C ALA A 200 7.72 -5.62 1.02
N GLY A 201 7.08 -4.72 0.29
CA GLY A 201 6.08 -5.04 -0.74
C GLY A 201 4.86 -5.77 -0.17
N ASN A 202 4.56 -5.55 1.12
CA ASN A 202 3.45 -6.19 1.83
C ASN A 202 2.10 -5.68 1.34
N MET A 203 1.06 -6.40 1.76
CA MET A 203 -0.33 -5.94 1.74
C MET A 203 -0.73 -5.55 3.15
N ALA A 204 -1.61 -4.58 3.29
CA ALA A 204 -2.20 -4.20 4.56
C ALA A 204 -3.68 -3.80 4.41
N THR A 205 -4.46 -4.00 5.47
CA THR A 205 -5.84 -3.49 5.61
C THR A 205 -6.18 -3.38 7.09
N VAL A 206 -7.32 -2.75 7.39
CA VAL A 206 -7.87 -2.72 8.75
C VAL A 206 -9.18 -3.48 8.79
N TRP A 207 -9.37 -4.31 9.80
CA TRP A 207 -10.65 -4.93 10.13
C TRP A 207 -10.91 -4.70 11.62
N ARG A 208 -11.91 -3.87 11.93
CA ARG A 208 -12.23 -3.44 13.31
C ARG A 208 -11.03 -2.72 13.94
N ASN A 209 -10.58 -3.20 15.10
CA ASN A 209 -9.41 -2.74 15.81
C ASN A 209 -8.12 -3.44 15.36
N GLU A 210 -8.17 -4.33 14.36
CA GLU A 210 -6.99 -5.07 13.91
C GLU A 210 -6.39 -4.44 12.66
N VAL A 211 -5.12 -4.07 12.75
CA VAL A 211 -4.31 -3.80 11.58
C VAL A 211 -3.72 -5.09 11.08
N ILE A 212 -4.09 -5.46 9.86
CA ILE A 212 -3.70 -6.69 9.20
C ILE A 212 -2.58 -6.40 8.22
N VAL A 213 -1.54 -7.22 8.26
CA VAL A 213 -0.42 -7.18 7.31
C VAL A 213 -0.11 -8.58 6.81
N GLY A 214 0.15 -8.71 5.51
CA GLY A 214 0.42 -10.01 4.91
C GLY A 214 1.32 -9.97 3.70
N GLY A 215 1.80 -11.15 3.33
CA GLY A 215 2.68 -11.35 2.19
C GLY A 215 3.96 -10.53 2.28
N GLY A 216 4.46 -10.00 1.18
CA GLY A 216 5.73 -9.26 1.13
C GLY A 216 6.93 -10.14 0.79
N GLU A 217 8.10 -9.51 0.71
CA GLU A 217 9.36 -10.13 0.31
C GLU A 217 10.52 -9.67 1.19
N THR A 218 11.54 -10.52 1.27
CA THR A 218 12.82 -10.29 1.95
C THR A 218 13.93 -11.03 1.19
N THR A 219 15.03 -11.37 1.86
CA THR A 219 16.14 -12.13 1.26
C THR A 219 15.78 -13.58 0.92
N GLN A 220 14.66 -14.12 1.39
CA GLN A 220 14.20 -15.44 0.99
C GLN A 220 13.71 -15.46 -0.47
N LYS A 221 13.84 -16.60 -1.14
CA LYS A 221 13.44 -16.74 -2.56
C LYS A 221 11.94 -16.57 -2.74
N THR A 222 11.13 -17.34 -2.03
CA THR A 222 9.68 -17.30 -2.12
C THR A 222 9.16 -16.07 -1.38
N ALA A 223 8.18 -15.36 -1.93
CA ALA A 223 7.54 -14.29 -1.16
C ALA A 223 6.91 -14.86 0.14
N HIS A 224 6.76 -14.02 1.16
CA HIS A 224 6.09 -14.43 2.39
C HIS A 224 4.64 -14.77 2.09
N ASN A 225 4.10 -15.78 2.78
CA ASN A 225 2.67 -16.07 2.84
C ASN A 225 2.10 -15.83 4.26
N ASP A 226 2.95 -15.41 5.19
CA ASP A 226 2.57 -15.09 6.55
C ASP A 226 1.64 -13.89 6.56
N VAL A 227 0.61 -13.97 7.40
CA VAL A 227 -0.31 -12.88 7.66
C VAL A 227 -0.41 -12.73 9.18
N GLU A 228 -0.27 -11.49 9.64
CA GLU A 228 -0.19 -11.11 11.05
C GLU A 228 -1.21 -9.98 11.29
N ALA A 229 -1.79 -9.96 12.49
CA ALA A 229 -2.74 -8.93 12.89
C ALA A 229 -2.26 -8.28 14.19
N PHE A 230 -2.22 -6.94 14.20
CA PHE A 230 -1.95 -6.12 15.37
C PHE A 230 -3.27 -5.59 15.93
N ASP A 231 -3.61 -5.98 17.15
CA ASP A 231 -4.75 -5.43 17.86
C ASP A 231 -4.38 -4.07 18.45
N THR A 232 -4.99 -3.01 17.93
CA THR A 232 -4.72 -1.62 18.32
C THR A 232 -5.21 -1.26 19.73
N VAL A 233 -6.01 -2.11 20.37
CA VAL A 233 -6.52 -1.92 21.73
C VAL A 233 -5.62 -2.61 22.74
N SER A 234 -5.30 -3.90 22.53
CA SER A 234 -4.42 -4.64 23.45
C SER A 234 -2.94 -4.37 23.21
N GLY A 235 -2.58 -3.82 22.04
CA GLY A 235 -1.18 -3.57 21.66
C GLY A 235 -0.41 -4.85 21.36
N THR A 236 -1.08 -5.92 20.94
CA THR A 236 -0.45 -7.23 20.74
C THR A 236 -0.62 -7.75 19.32
N TRP A 237 0.41 -8.47 18.85
CA TRP A 237 0.38 -9.18 17.59
C TRP A 237 -0.15 -10.61 17.77
N ARG A 238 -0.84 -11.11 16.74
CA ARG A 238 -1.16 -12.53 16.61
C ARG A 238 -1.02 -13.00 15.18
N SER A 239 -0.76 -14.30 15.01
CA SER A 239 -0.83 -14.94 13.71
C SER A 239 -2.26 -14.92 13.17
N TRP A 240 -2.38 -14.78 11.85
CA TRP A 240 -3.64 -14.87 11.10
C TRP A 240 -3.56 -15.99 10.04
N PRO A 241 -4.67 -16.47 9.45
CA PRO A 241 -4.62 -17.46 8.38
C PRO A 241 -3.63 -17.04 7.29
N LYS A 242 -2.73 -17.94 6.94
CA LYS A 242 -1.72 -17.70 5.90
C LYS A 242 -2.36 -17.63 4.52
N LEU A 243 -1.70 -16.95 3.59
CA LEU A 243 -2.00 -17.06 2.17
C LEU A 243 -1.66 -18.47 1.67
N ASN A 244 -2.39 -18.93 0.65
CA ASN A 244 -2.14 -20.24 0.03
C ASN A 244 -0.78 -20.30 -0.65
N ARG A 245 -0.26 -19.16 -1.07
CA ARG A 245 1.07 -19.00 -1.66
C ARG A 245 1.68 -17.66 -1.25
N GLY A 246 3.00 -17.59 -1.23
CA GLY A 246 3.72 -16.34 -1.08
C GLY A 246 3.33 -15.30 -2.13
N ARG A 247 3.17 -14.04 -1.72
CA ARG A 247 2.75 -12.94 -2.59
C ARG A 247 3.30 -11.60 -2.11
N HIS A 248 3.83 -10.78 -3.01
CA HIS A 248 4.18 -9.38 -2.73
C HIS A 248 3.77 -8.46 -3.90
N GLY A 249 3.76 -7.14 -3.65
CA GLY A 249 3.44 -6.13 -4.66
C GLY A 249 1.95 -6.12 -5.05
N SER A 250 1.07 -6.35 -4.07
CA SER A 250 -0.39 -6.31 -4.21
C SER A 250 -1.03 -5.55 -3.03
N GLY A 251 -2.35 -5.58 -2.87
CA GLY A 251 -3.07 -5.01 -1.73
C GLY A 251 -4.10 -5.98 -1.13
N PHE A 252 -4.47 -5.73 0.13
CA PHE A 252 -5.63 -6.36 0.73
C PHE A 252 -6.87 -5.49 0.51
N ALA A 253 -8.01 -6.16 0.33
CA ALA A 253 -9.29 -5.50 0.12
C ALA A 253 -10.38 -6.29 0.84
N ILE A 254 -11.12 -5.63 1.74
CA ILE A 254 -12.22 -6.25 2.46
C ILE A 254 -13.50 -6.11 1.64
N MET A 255 -14.19 -7.22 1.40
CA MET A 255 -15.53 -7.24 0.82
C MET A 255 -16.36 -8.35 1.46
N GLY A 256 -17.52 -7.99 2.01
CA GLY A 256 -18.36 -8.92 2.76
C GLY A 256 -17.60 -9.56 3.92
N GLU A 257 -17.63 -10.89 4.02
CA GLU A 257 -16.99 -11.66 5.09
C GLU A 257 -15.52 -12.03 4.81
N TYR A 258 -14.87 -11.41 3.82
CA TYR A 258 -13.56 -11.84 3.36
C TYR A 258 -12.58 -10.70 3.14
N VAL A 259 -11.29 -11.00 3.33
CA VAL A 259 -10.17 -10.22 2.81
C VAL A 259 -9.67 -10.88 1.55
N TYR A 260 -9.64 -10.12 0.47
CA TYR A 260 -9.17 -10.55 -0.84
C TYR A 260 -7.77 -10.02 -1.13
N THR A 261 -7.02 -10.78 -1.91
CA THR A 261 -5.83 -10.33 -2.63
C THR A 261 -5.74 -11.03 -3.99
N ALA A 262 -5.18 -10.35 -4.98
CA ALA A 262 -4.98 -10.88 -6.32
C ALA A 262 -3.69 -10.34 -6.93
N SER A 263 -3.13 -11.06 -7.90
CA SER A 263 -1.91 -10.67 -8.62
C SER A 263 -0.68 -10.41 -7.72
N GLY A 264 0.33 -9.69 -8.19
CA GLY A 264 1.63 -9.57 -7.49
C GLY A 264 2.58 -10.71 -7.87
N SER A 265 3.69 -10.86 -7.15
CA SER A 265 4.75 -11.83 -7.48
C SER A 265 4.92 -12.89 -6.39
N GLY A 266 5.17 -14.12 -6.84
CA GLY A 266 5.28 -15.31 -5.97
C GLY A 266 6.66 -15.53 -5.34
N ASN A 267 7.69 -14.85 -5.84
CA ASN A 267 9.05 -14.84 -5.30
C ASN A 267 9.46 -13.39 -5.05
N ARG A 268 10.58 -13.17 -4.34
CA ARG A 268 11.21 -11.85 -4.32
C ARG A 268 11.56 -11.39 -5.75
N GLY A 269 11.40 -10.09 -6.02
CA GLY A 269 11.54 -9.50 -7.34
C GLY A 269 10.34 -9.77 -8.27
N GLY A 270 10.51 -9.56 -9.57
CA GLY A 270 9.38 -9.49 -10.52
C GLY A 270 8.86 -10.81 -11.09
N SER A 271 9.29 -11.99 -10.60
CA SER A 271 8.91 -13.27 -11.24
C SER A 271 8.82 -14.47 -10.28
N PRO A 272 7.76 -15.29 -10.36
CA PRO A 272 6.67 -15.23 -11.34
C PRO A 272 5.60 -14.21 -10.94
N GLU A 273 5.08 -13.47 -11.92
CA GLU A 273 3.80 -12.77 -11.78
C GLU A 273 2.70 -13.80 -11.55
N LEU A 274 1.85 -13.56 -10.55
CA LEU A 274 0.71 -14.40 -10.23
C LEU A 274 -0.54 -13.86 -10.93
N THR A 275 -1.37 -14.76 -11.43
CA THR A 275 -2.69 -14.45 -12.00
C THR A 275 -3.84 -14.88 -11.09
N THR A 276 -3.51 -15.43 -9.91
CA THR A 276 -4.49 -15.96 -8.98
C THR A 276 -5.05 -14.88 -8.07
N ILE A 277 -6.34 -15.02 -7.77
CA ILE A 277 -7.03 -14.38 -6.66
C ILE A 277 -7.15 -15.38 -5.50
N GLU A 278 -7.01 -14.91 -4.28
CA GLU A 278 -7.32 -15.68 -3.07
C GLU A 278 -8.04 -14.80 -2.05
N ARG A 279 -8.77 -15.44 -1.14
CA ARG A 279 -9.49 -14.75 -0.07
C ARG A 279 -9.39 -15.51 1.24
N LEU A 280 -9.29 -14.77 2.34
CA LEU A 280 -9.29 -15.29 3.71
C LEU A 280 -10.59 -14.89 4.38
N LYS A 281 -11.23 -15.83 5.09
CA LYS A 281 -12.47 -15.52 5.83
C LYS A 281 -12.14 -14.68 7.06
N LEU A 282 -12.90 -13.59 7.25
CA LEU A 282 -12.81 -12.76 8.44
C LEU A 282 -13.23 -13.57 9.68
N PRO A 283 -12.56 -13.39 10.83
CA PRO A 283 -12.94 -14.07 12.06
C PRO A 283 -14.41 -13.83 12.44
N VAL A 284 -15.10 -14.87 12.88
CA VAL A 284 -16.50 -14.77 13.32
C VAL A 284 -16.57 -13.99 14.63
N VAL A 285 -17.47 -13.02 14.67
CA VAL A 285 -17.80 -12.25 15.86
C VAL A 285 -18.56 -13.15 16.82
N LYS A 286 -17.89 -13.68 17.84
CA LYS A 286 -18.62 -14.18 19.00
C LYS A 286 -18.99 -12.96 19.84
N TYR A 287 -20.23 -12.47 19.71
CA TYR A 287 -20.79 -11.63 20.75
C TYR A 287 -20.82 -12.50 22.02
N GLN A 288 -20.01 -12.15 23.01
CA GLN A 288 -20.24 -12.67 24.35
C GLN A 288 -21.61 -12.13 24.77
N GLN A 289 -22.56 -13.05 24.97
CA GLN A 289 -23.86 -12.75 25.56
C GLN A 289 -23.68 -12.30 27.02
#